data_AF-A0A4R1B9B9-F1
#
_entry.id   AF-A0A4R1B9B9-F1
#
_cell.length_a   1.000
_cell.length_b   1.000
_cell.length_c   1.000
_cell.angle_alpha   90.00
_cell.angle_beta   90.00
_cell.angle_gamma   90.00
#
_symmetry.space_group_name_H-M   'P 1'
#
loop_
_entity.id
_entity.type
_entity.pdbx_description
1 polymer ?
#
loop_
_entity_poly.entity_id
_entity_poly.type
_entity_poly.pdbx_seq_one_letter_code
_entity_poly.pdbx_strand_id
1 'polypeptide(L)'
;SILAVSTEGQKEVIGIYFGENEGAAFWRSVLADLRHRGVQDILIACIDNLKGFAEAVEDLFPQTEVQLCLVHQMRNSMKYMNWKDLKPFVRDLKQIYKAVNAAMGLHYLEEAEKKWGSKYSVIFKSWRTNWERLRTFFNYSPAIRKIIYTTNPIESYHRMVRKVTKTKGAFSSEDAIVKQIYLATINANTRWQGTMFGWTTVRTELTLKYADRLNK
;
A
#
# COMPACT_ATOMS: atom_id res chain seq x y z
N SER A 1 -8.89 4.77 -5.91
CA SER A 1 -7.88 5.65 -6.56
C SER A 1 -6.49 5.05 -6.44
N ILE A 2 -5.62 5.34 -7.40
CA ILE A 2 -4.23 4.87 -7.42
C ILE A 2 -3.31 6.08 -7.24
N LEU A 3 -2.45 6.01 -6.23
CA LEU A 3 -1.40 6.98 -5.95
C LEU A 3 -0.06 6.36 -6.35
N ALA A 4 0.70 7.04 -7.18
CA ALA A 4 2.02 6.63 -7.62
C ALA A 4 3.08 7.65 -7.21
N VAL A 5 4.34 7.21 -7.27
CA VAL A 5 5.52 8.05 -7.10
C VAL A 5 6.36 7.92 -8.36
N SER A 6 6.65 9.05 -9.02
CA SER A 6 7.50 9.06 -10.22
C SER A 6 8.96 8.77 -9.89
N THR A 7 9.80 8.57 -10.90
CA THR A 7 11.26 8.42 -10.77
C THR A 7 11.95 9.64 -10.16
N GLU A 8 11.32 10.81 -10.27
CA GLU A 8 11.73 12.09 -9.70
C GLU A 8 11.23 12.26 -8.26
N GLY A 9 10.43 11.32 -7.74
CA GLY A 9 9.94 11.35 -6.37
C GLY A 9 8.72 12.23 -6.18
N GLN A 10 8.01 12.54 -7.26
CA GLN A 10 6.77 13.31 -7.24
C GLN A 10 5.60 12.37 -7.00
N LYS A 11 4.69 12.74 -6.09
CA LYS A 11 3.51 11.94 -5.78
C LYS A 11 2.36 12.40 -6.65
N GLU A 12 1.71 11.46 -7.33
CA GLU A 12 0.60 11.78 -8.23
C GLU A 12 -0.52 10.76 -8.12
N VAL A 13 -1.76 11.23 -8.16
CA VAL A 13 -2.92 10.36 -8.33
C VAL A 13 -3.05 10.06 -9.82
N ILE A 14 -2.70 8.84 -10.22
CA ILE A 14 -2.68 8.45 -11.63
C ILE A 14 -4.02 7.91 -12.13
N GLY A 15 -4.95 7.60 -11.21
CA GLY A 15 -6.30 7.19 -11.59
C GLY A 15 -7.29 7.20 -10.43
N ILE A 16 -8.55 7.48 -10.75
CA ILE A 16 -9.70 7.39 -9.86
C ILE A 16 -10.67 6.44 -10.53
N TYR A 17 -10.96 5.33 -9.87
CA TYR A 17 -11.80 4.26 -10.40
C TYR A 17 -12.89 3.96 -9.40
N PHE A 18 -14.09 3.74 -9.92
CA PHE A 18 -15.27 3.32 -9.21
C PHE A 18 -15.71 1.99 -9.81
N GLY A 19 -16.20 1.12 -8.96
CA GLY A 19 -16.72 -0.18 -9.37
C GLY A 19 -17.66 -0.70 -8.30
N GLU A 20 -18.66 -1.46 -8.72
CA GLU A 20 -19.63 -2.08 -7.81
C GLU A 20 -18.95 -3.12 -6.90
N ASN A 21 -17.88 -3.77 -7.40
CA ASN A 21 -17.11 -4.78 -6.67
C ASN A 21 -15.61 -4.61 -6.90
N GLU A 22 -14.82 -4.61 -5.82
CA GLU A 22 -13.35 -4.57 -5.84
C GLU A 22 -12.71 -5.97 -6.08
N GLY A 23 -13.30 -6.75 -6.98
CA GLY A 23 -12.85 -8.10 -7.31
C GLY A 23 -11.64 -8.13 -8.27
N ALA A 24 -11.11 -9.33 -8.51
CA ALA A 24 -9.96 -9.53 -9.40
C ALA A 24 -10.16 -8.95 -10.81
N ALA A 25 -11.36 -9.07 -11.38
CA ALA A 25 -11.69 -8.55 -12.71
C ALA A 25 -11.61 -7.01 -12.76
N PHE A 26 -12.09 -6.35 -11.71
CA PHE A 26 -12.00 -4.89 -11.58
C PHE A 26 -10.54 -4.43 -11.51
N TRP A 27 -9.71 -5.07 -10.69
CA TRP A 27 -8.31 -4.68 -10.60
C TRP A 27 -7.52 -4.95 -11.89
N ARG A 28 -7.85 -6.03 -12.62
CA ARG A 28 -7.29 -6.27 -13.95
C ARG A 28 -7.66 -5.18 -14.95
N SER A 29 -8.91 -4.71 -14.98
CA SER A 29 -9.32 -3.63 -15.89
C SER A 29 -8.63 -2.31 -15.55
N VAL A 30 -8.49 -2.00 -14.26
CA VAL A 30 -7.77 -0.83 -13.78
C VAL A 30 -6.29 -0.86 -14.19
N LEU A 31 -5.61 -1.99 -14.01
CA LEU A 31 -4.20 -2.14 -14.41
C LEU A 31 -4.03 -2.11 -15.94
N ALA A 32 -4.99 -2.67 -16.68
CA ALA A 32 -4.99 -2.63 -18.14
C ALA A 32 -5.15 -1.19 -18.67
N ASP A 33 -6.02 -0.38 -18.03
CA ASP A 33 -6.17 1.04 -18.33
C ASP A 33 -4.86 1.81 -18.09
N LEU A 34 -4.18 1.59 -16.96
CA LEU A 34 -2.88 2.21 -16.69
C LEU A 34 -1.85 1.86 -17.77
N ARG A 35 -1.78 0.59 -18.18
CA ARG A 35 -0.89 0.15 -19.26
C ARG A 35 -1.25 0.79 -20.60
N HIS A 36 -2.54 0.87 -20.91
CA HIS A 36 -3.04 1.53 -22.13
C HIS A 36 -2.70 3.03 -22.17
N ARG A 37 -2.74 3.70 -21.01
CA ARG A 37 -2.34 5.10 -20.84
C ARG A 37 -0.82 5.34 -20.87
N GLY A 38 -0.02 4.28 -21.05
CA GLY A 38 1.42 4.38 -21.27
C GLY A 38 2.29 4.00 -20.07
N VAL A 39 1.73 3.46 -18.98
CA VAL A 39 2.55 2.88 -17.90
C VAL A 39 3.22 1.62 -18.44
N GLN A 40 4.53 1.70 -18.65
CA GLN A 40 5.32 0.58 -19.19
C GLN A 40 5.78 -0.38 -18.10
N ASP A 41 6.16 0.16 -16.95
CA ASP A 41 6.75 -0.63 -15.87
C ASP A 41 6.42 -0.07 -14.48
N ILE A 42 6.35 -0.96 -13.50
CA ILE A 42 6.12 -0.65 -12.09
C ILE A 42 7.17 -1.43 -11.28
N LEU A 43 8.01 -0.73 -10.53
CA LEU A 43 9.04 -1.39 -9.72
C LEU A 43 8.43 -2.11 -8.51
N ILE A 44 7.62 -1.39 -7.74
CA ILE A 44 7.05 -1.83 -6.47
C ILE A 44 5.57 -1.48 -6.45
N ALA A 45 4.70 -2.46 -6.20
CA ALA A 45 3.27 -2.26 -5.98
C ALA A 45 2.91 -2.54 -4.53
N CYS A 46 2.61 -1.48 -3.76
CA CYS A 46 2.13 -1.59 -2.39
C CYS A 46 0.60 -1.64 -2.37
N ILE A 47 0.02 -2.82 -2.16
CA ILE A 47 -1.43 -3.05 -2.28
C ILE A 47 -2.05 -3.55 -0.96
N ASP A 48 -3.35 -3.39 -0.80
CA ASP A 48 -4.08 -4.11 0.25
C ASP A 48 -4.25 -5.59 -0.15
N ASN A 49 -4.55 -6.44 0.83
CA ASN A 49 -4.81 -7.86 0.63
C ASN A 49 -6.22 -8.10 0.04
N LEU A 50 -6.43 -7.62 -1.18
CA LEU A 50 -7.66 -7.82 -1.96
C LEU A 50 -7.52 -9.05 -2.84
N LYS A 51 -8.56 -9.88 -2.86
CA LYS A 51 -8.56 -11.16 -3.57
C LYS A 51 -8.33 -10.95 -5.08
N GLY A 52 -7.24 -11.52 -5.60
CA GLY A 52 -6.91 -11.47 -7.01
C GLY A 52 -6.18 -10.20 -7.46
N PHE A 53 -5.92 -9.24 -6.56
CA PHE A 53 -5.24 -8.00 -6.95
C PHE A 53 -3.74 -8.22 -7.13
N ALA A 54 -3.10 -8.97 -6.24
CA ALA A 54 -1.69 -9.31 -6.38
C ALA A 54 -1.45 -10.10 -7.67
N GLU A 55 -2.29 -11.09 -7.93
CA GLU A 55 -2.26 -11.92 -9.14
C GLU A 55 -2.48 -11.06 -10.40
N ALA A 56 -3.37 -10.07 -10.34
CA ALA A 56 -3.57 -9.13 -11.45
C ALA A 56 -2.34 -8.26 -11.74
N VAL A 57 -1.61 -7.83 -10.69
CA VAL A 57 -0.35 -7.09 -10.86
C VAL A 57 0.70 -8.01 -11.49
N GLU A 58 0.87 -9.22 -10.97
CA GLU A 58 1.82 -10.22 -11.47
C GLU A 58 1.52 -10.63 -12.93
N ASP A 59 0.24 -10.66 -13.33
CA ASP A 59 -0.18 -10.96 -14.71
C ASP A 59 0.16 -9.81 -15.70
N LEU A 60 -0.14 -8.56 -15.33
CA LEU A 60 0.00 -7.42 -16.25
C LEU A 60 1.38 -6.75 -16.21
N PHE A 61 2.05 -6.80 -15.06
CA PHE A 61 3.37 -6.23 -14.79
C PHE A 61 4.25 -7.29 -14.10
N PRO A 62 4.72 -8.32 -14.83
CA PRO A 62 5.34 -9.52 -14.25
C PRO A 62 6.68 -9.26 -13.54
N GLN A 63 7.33 -8.12 -13.81
CA GLN A 63 8.57 -7.73 -13.13
C GLN A 63 8.31 -6.93 -11.85
N THR A 64 7.06 -6.56 -11.54
CA THR A 64 6.73 -5.78 -10.35
C THR A 64 6.86 -6.59 -9.08
N GLU A 65 7.59 -6.05 -8.10
CA GLU A 65 7.59 -6.62 -6.76
C GLU A 65 6.32 -6.20 -6.00
N VAL A 66 5.45 -7.17 -5.71
CA VAL A 66 4.23 -6.94 -4.94
C VAL A 66 4.55 -6.97 -3.45
N GLN A 67 4.17 -5.88 -2.76
CA GLN A 67 4.24 -5.75 -1.32
C GLN A 67 2.82 -5.60 -0.76
N LEU A 68 2.44 -6.48 0.16
CA LEU A 68 1.20 -6.28 0.92
C LEU A 68 1.36 -5.18 1.96
N CYS A 69 0.40 -4.28 2.05
CA CYS A 69 0.46 -3.14 2.94
C CYS A 69 0.39 -3.57 4.41
N LEU A 70 1.51 -3.46 5.13
CA LEU A 70 1.61 -3.78 6.56
C LEU A 70 0.58 -3.01 7.41
N VAL A 71 0.27 -1.77 7.03
CA VAL A 71 -0.72 -0.94 7.73
C VAL A 71 -2.11 -1.55 7.60
N HIS A 72 -2.51 -1.99 6.40
CA HIS A 72 -3.80 -2.65 6.22
C HIS A 72 -3.82 -4.02 6.90
N GLN A 73 -2.73 -4.80 6.83
CA GLN A 73 -2.60 -6.05 7.57
C GLN A 73 -2.77 -5.83 9.09
N MET A 74 -2.14 -4.81 9.65
CA MET A 74 -2.29 -4.43 11.07
C MET A 74 -3.72 -3.96 11.39
N ARG A 75 -4.33 -3.12 10.54
CA ARG A 75 -5.72 -2.67 10.73
C ARG A 75 -6.71 -3.81 10.68
N ASN A 76 -6.55 -4.74 9.73
CA ASN A 76 -7.39 -5.92 9.63
C ASN A 76 -7.22 -6.83 10.85
N SER A 77 -6.01 -6.97 11.37
CA SER A 77 -5.75 -7.70 12.62
C SER A 77 -6.52 -7.09 13.79
N MET A 78 -6.48 -5.76 13.96
CA MET A 78 -7.13 -5.06 15.07
C MET A 78 -8.67 -5.20 15.07
N LYS A 79 -9.32 -5.52 13.94
CA LYS A 79 -10.78 -5.72 13.86
C LYS A 79 -11.28 -6.90 14.70
N TYR A 80 -10.43 -7.91 14.90
CA TYR A 80 -10.77 -9.14 15.63
C TYR A 80 -10.35 -9.09 17.11
N MET A 81 -9.91 -7.92 17.58
CA MET A 81 -9.30 -7.76 18.89
C MET A 81 -10.20 -7.04 19.88
N ASN A 82 -10.04 -7.41 21.15
CA ASN A 82 -10.64 -6.67 22.24
C ASN A 82 -9.77 -5.46 22.60
N TRP A 83 -10.41 -4.38 23.06
CA TRP A 83 -9.73 -3.13 23.40
C TRP A 83 -8.55 -3.30 24.38
N LYS A 84 -8.70 -4.16 25.40
CA LYS A 84 -7.68 -4.42 26.43
C LYS A 84 -6.39 -5.01 25.84
N ASP A 85 -6.50 -5.81 24.79
CA ASP A 85 -5.37 -6.53 24.19
C ASP A 85 -4.70 -5.71 23.07
N LEU A 86 -5.38 -4.69 22.54
CA LEU A 86 -4.96 -3.96 21.34
C LEU A 86 -3.58 -3.30 21.49
N LYS A 87 -3.35 -2.56 22.59
CA LYS A 87 -2.05 -1.89 22.83
C LYS A 87 -0.87 -2.87 22.96
N PRO A 88 -0.91 -3.90 23.83
CA PRO A 88 0.19 -4.85 23.94
C PRO A 88 0.38 -5.69 22.67
N PHE A 89 -0.69 -6.08 21.99
CA PHE A 89 -0.60 -6.82 20.73
C PHE A 89 0.06 -6.01 19.62
N VAL A 90 -0.37 -4.75 19.43
CA VAL A 90 0.26 -3.87 18.44
C VAL A 90 1.74 -3.70 18.76
N ARG A 91 2.13 -3.51 20.02
CA ARG A 91 3.54 -3.42 20.40
C ARG A 91 4.35 -4.65 19.97
N ASP A 92 3.79 -5.84 20.16
CA ASP A 92 4.46 -7.09 19.82
C ASP A 92 4.56 -7.27 18.28
N LEU A 93 3.48 -7.06 17.52
CA LEU A 93 3.52 -7.12 16.05
C LEU A 93 4.38 -6.03 15.40
N LYS A 94 4.55 -4.88 16.06
CA LYS A 94 5.47 -3.83 15.58
C LYS A 94 6.92 -4.29 15.50
N GLN A 95 7.31 -5.34 16.23
CA GLN A 95 8.66 -5.90 16.14
C GLN A 95 8.92 -6.55 14.78
N ILE A 96 7.90 -7.15 14.16
CA ILE A 96 8.01 -7.80 12.86
C ILE A 96 8.59 -6.83 11.83
N TYR A 97 7.96 -5.68 11.63
CA TYR A 97 8.43 -4.75 10.58
C TYR A 97 9.60 -3.86 10.98
N LYS A 98 9.95 -3.84 12.28
CA LYS A 98 11.20 -3.23 12.77
C LYS A 98 12.40 -4.17 12.67
N ALA A 99 12.16 -5.45 12.34
CA ALA A 99 13.22 -6.42 12.22
C ALA A 99 14.25 -6.01 11.15
N VAL A 100 15.48 -6.46 11.36
CA VAL A 100 16.59 -6.19 10.43
C VAL A 100 16.39 -6.91 9.10
N ASN A 101 15.86 -8.13 9.13
CA ASN A 101 15.66 -9.00 7.97
C ASN A 101 14.40 -9.88 8.14
N ALA A 102 14.06 -10.63 7.08
CA ALA A 102 12.88 -11.48 7.04
C ALA A 102 12.93 -12.63 8.07
N ALA A 103 14.10 -13.19 8.35
CA ALA A 103 14.23 -14.27 9.35
C ALA A 103 13.87 -13.79 10.76
N MET A 104 14.39 -12.63 11.16
CA MET A 104 14.03 -11.99 12.43
C MET A 104 12.56 -11.56 12.45
N GLY A 105 12.02 -11.08 11.32
CA GLY A 105 10.60 -10.77 11.19
C GLY A 105 9.71 -12.00 11.44
N LEU A 106 10.08 -13.15 10.88
CA LEU A 106 9.38 -14.42 11.07
C LEU A 106 9.47 -14.90 12.52
N HIS A 107 10.64 -14.77 13.14
CA HIS A 107 10.81 -15.08 14.57
C HIS A 107 9.86 -14.26 15.45
N TYR A 108 9.76 -12.94 15.22
CA TYR A 108 8.82 -12.11 15.97
C TYR A 108 7.34 -12.45 15.69
N LEU A 109 7.01 -12.88 14.47
CA LEU A 109 5.68 -13.39 14.16
C LEU A 109 5.36 -14.65 14.97
N GLU A 110 6.32 -15.57 15.08
CA GLU A 110 6.21 -16.80 15.87
C GLU A 110 6.08 -16.53 17.37
N GLU A 111 6.85 -15.59 17.92
CA GLU A 111 6.72 -15.20 19.33
C GLU A 111 5.35 -14.57 19.61
N ALA A 112 4.87 -13.71 18.70
CA ALA A 112 3.54 -13.15 18.81
C ALA A 112 2.46 -14.24 18.71
N GLU A 113 2.62 -15.21 17.82
CA GLU A 113 1.69 -16.33 17.64
C GLU A 113 1.63 -17.23 18.87
N LYS A 114 2.78 -17.54 19.50
CA LYS A 114 2.83 -18.30 20.76
C LYS A 114 2.03 -17.61 21.87
N LYS A 115 2.11 -16.28 21.94
CA LYS A 115 1.45 -15.48 22.98
C LYS A 115 -0.04 -15.25 22.73
N TRP A 116 -0.41 -14.99 21.48
CA TRP A 116 -1.74 -14.48 21.12
C TRP A 116 -2.57 -15.45 20.27
N GLY A 117 -1.94 -16.48 19.69
CA GLY A 117 -2.54 -17.38 18.72
C GLY A 117 -3.69 -18.21 19.27
N SER A 118 -3.68 -18.54 20.55
CA SER A 118 -4.80 -19.24 21.20
C SER A 118 -6.10 -18.42 21.21
N LYS A 119 -5.98 -17.09 21.36
CA LYS A 119 -7.11 -16.16 21.42
C LYS A 119 -7.48 -15.57 20.06
N TYR A 120 -6.49 -15.41 19.18
CA TYR A 120 -6.62 -14.69 17.92
C TYR A 120 -6.07 -15.48 16.72
N SER A 121 -6.37 -16.78 16.65
CA SER A 121 -5.86 -17.70 15.62
C SER A 121 -6.12 -17.22 14.18
N VAL A 122 -7.28 -16.60 13.93
CA VAL A 122 -7.66 -16.04 12.63
C VAL A 122 -6.67 -14.98 12.16
N ILE A 123 -6.14 -14.16 13.07
CA ILE A 123 -5.14 -13.14 12.74
C ILE A 123 -3.86 -13.82 12.24
N PHE A 124 -3.32 -14.77 13.00
CA PHE A 124 -2.06 -15.43 12.64
C PHE A 124 -2.17 -16.28 11.38
N LYS A 125 -3.32 -16.92 11.15
CA LYS A 125 -3.62 -17.56 9.86
C LYS A 125 -3.49 -16.56 8.71
N SER A 126 -4.08 -15.36 8.84
CA SER A 126 -3.93 -14.32 7.82
C SER A 126 -2.48 -13.89 7.61
N TRP A 127 -1.71 -13.68 8.68
CA TRP A 127 -0.30 -13.30 8.58
C TRP A 127 0.55 -14.38 7.91
N ARG A 128 0.33 -15.66 8.24
CA ARG A 128 1.03 -16.80 7.64
C ARG A 128 0.72 -16.94 6.16
N THR A 129 -0.56 -16.90 5.78
CA THR A 129 -0.98 -16.96 4.37
C THR A 129 -0.36 -15.83 3.55
N ASN A 130 -0.27 -14.63 4.14
CA ASN A 130 0.20 -13.43 3.45
C ASN A 130 1.72 -13.22 3.58
N TRP A 131 2.44 -14.07 4.31
CA TRP A 131 3.81 -13.80 4.76
C TRP A 131 4.77 -13.53 3.61
N GLU A 132 4.69 -14.31 2.53
CA GLU A 132 5.58 -14.18 1.38
C GLU A 132 5.52 -12.79 0.72
N ARG A 133 4.32 -12.22 0.60
CA ARG A 133 4.15 -10.85 0.07
C ARG A 133 4.30 -9.77 1.14
N LEU A 134 4.12 -10.11 2.42
CA LEU A 134 4.36 -9.19 3.53
C LEU A 134 5.84 -8.99 3.79
N ARG A 135 6.69 -9.99 3.53
CA ARG A 135 8.14 -9.93 3.78
C ARG A 135 8.94 -9.24 2.65
N THR A 136 8.33 -8.94 1.51
CA THR A 136 9.01 -8.33 0.34
C THR A 136 9.76 -7.05 0.73
N PHE A 137 9.24 -6.25 1.66
CA PHE A 137 9.86 -5.00 2.09
C PHE A 137 11.25 -5.19 2.73
N PHE A 138 11.55 -6.38 3.26
CA PHE A 138 12.89 -6.68 3.79
C PHE A 138 13.96 -6.70 2.69
N ASN A 139 13.57 -6.87 1.42
CA ASN A 139 14.48 -6.82 0.26
C ASN A 139 14.97 -5.39 -0.07
N TYR A 140 14.45 -4.38 0.63
CA TYR A 140 14.84 -2.99 0.45
C TYR A 140 15.62 -2.44 1.65
N SER A 141 16.32 -1.34 1.40
CA SER A 141 17.03 -0.56 2.42
C SER A 141 16.07 0.04 3.47
N PRO A 142 16.59 0.47 4.63
CA PRO A 142 15.81 1.23 5.60
C PRO A 142 15.13 2.48 5.02
N ALA A 143 15.75 3.16 4.03
CA ALA A 143 15.19 4.36 3.43
C ALA A 143 13.94 4.06 2.57
N ILE A 144 14.01 3.01 1.74
CA ILE A 144 12.86 2.55 0.94
C ILE A 144 11.78 1.94 1.85
N ARG A 145 12.17 1.13 2.84
CA ARG A 145 11.22 0.55 3.82
C ARG A 145 10.38 1.64 4.47
N LYS A 146 11.00 2.76 4.88
CA LYS A 146 10.31 3.91 5.47
C LYS A 146 9.22 4.49 4.57
N ILE A 147 9.42 4.47 3.25
CA ILE A 147 8.40 4.89 2.28
C ILE A 147 7.27 3.86 2.16
N ILE A 148 7.59 2.57 2.21
CA ILE A 148 6.61 1.50 2.09
C ILE A 148 5.64 1.48 3.28
N TYR A 149 6.15 1.58 4.52
CA TYR A 149 5.30 1.48 5.71
C TYR A 149 4.78 2.84 6.22
N THR A 150 5.22 3.97 5.67
CA THR A 150 4.68 5.27 6.07
C THR A 150 3.26 5.43 5.56
N THR A 151 2.35 5.77 6.47
CA THR A 151 0.96 6.03 6.11
C THR A 151 0.75 7.43 5.52
N ASN A 152 1.74 8.31 5.62
CA ASN A 152 1.55 9.74 5.36
C ASN A 152 0.99 10.05 3.94
N PRO A 153 1.53 9.52 2.83
CA PRO A 153 1.00 9.80 1.50
C PRO A 153 -0.47 9.35 1.34
N ILE A 154 -0.77 8.11 1.73
CA ILE A 154 -2.11 7.52 1.61
C ILE A 154 -3.11 8.17 2.57
N GLU A 155 -2.72 8.43 3.81
CA GLU A 155 -3.58 9.10 4.80
C GLU A 155 -3.83 10.56 4.45
N SER A 156 -2.84 11.26 3.90
CA SER A 156 -3.01 12.62 3.40
C SER A 156 -4.06 12.65 2.28
N TYR A 157 -3.96 11.73 1.31
CA TYR A 157 -4.97 11.55 0.27
C TYR A 157 -6.35 11.20 0.84
N HIS A 158 -6.45 10.18 1.71
CA HIS A 158 -7.72 9.79 2.32
C HIS A 158 -8.35 10.90 3.17
N ARG A 159 -7.54 11.73 3.84
CA ARG A 159 -8.02 12.90 4.59
C ARG A 159 -8.60 13.95 3.64
N MET A 160 -7.94 14.20 2.51
CA MET A 160 -8.44 15.11 1.48
C MET A 160 -9.79 14.62 0.94
N VAL A 161 -9.90 13.34 0.54
CA VAL A 161 -11.16 12.76 0.05
C VAL A 161 -12.26 12.90 1.11
N ARG A 162 -12.00 12.48 2.35
CA ARG A 162 -12.97 12.63 3.45
C ARG A 162 -13.37 14.08 3.70
N LYS A 163 -12.46 15.04 3.56
CA LYS A 163 -12.77 16.46 3.78
C LYS A 163 -13.82 16.97 2.81
N VAL A 164 -13.77 16.54 1.54
CA VAL A 164 -14.70 17.00 0.50
C VAL A 164 -16.01 16.19 0.51
N THR A 165 -15.98 14.93 0.92
CA THR A 165 -17.19 14.09 0.96
C THR A 165 -17.98 14.19 2.26
N LYS A 166 -17.35 14.49 3.41
CA LYS A 166 -18.03 14.42 4.74
C LYS A 166 -19.27 15.32 4.90
N THR A 167 -19.37 16.41 4.14
CA THR A 167 -20.50 17.34 4.21
C THR A 167 -21.60 17.01 3.22
N LYS A 168 -21.39 16.02 2.34
CA LYS A 168 -22.33 15.56 1.32
C LYS A 168 -22.96 14.27 1.83
N GLY A 169 -24.22 14.31 2.24
CA GLY A 169 -24.93 13.13 2.76
C GLY A 169 -25.11 12.03 1.70
N ALA A 170 -25.47 12.43 0.48
CA ALA A 170 -25.55 11.56 -0.69
C ALA A 170 -25.12 12.31 -1.96
N PHE A 171 -24.71 11.56 -2.97
CA PHE A 171 -24.40 12.09 -4.30
C PHE A 171 -25.52 11.75 -5.27
N SER A 172 -25.82 12.67 -6.19
CA SER A 172 -26.85 12.50 -7.22
C SER A 172 -26.47 11.49 -8.31
N SER A 173 -25.18 11.27 -8.50
CA SER A 173 -24.63 10.32 -9.47
C SER A 173 -23.17 9.98 -9.13
N GLU A 174 -22.65 8.92 -9.74
CA GLU A 174 -21.23 8.57 -9.69
C GLU A 174 -20.35 9.70 -10.24
N ASP A 175 -20.76 10.33 -11.35
CA ASP A 175 -20.04 11.48 -11.91
C ASP A 175 -19.92 12.65 -10.94
N ALA A 176 -20.91 12.86 -10.07
CA ALA A 176 -20.87 13.94 -9.09
C ALA A 176 -19.75 13.71 -8.06
N ILE A 177 -19.57 12.46 -7.59
CA ILE A 177 -18.49 12.12 -6.68
C ILE A 177 -17.13 12.12 -7.40
N VAL A 178 -17.07 11.61 -8.63
CA VAL A 178 -15.85 11.66 -9.48
C VAL A 178 -15.37 13.09 -9.63
N LYS A 179 -16.26 14.02 -10.04
CA LYS A 179 -15.93 15.44 -10.20
C LYS A 179 -15.42 16.04 -8.90
N GLN A 180 -16.06 15.74 -7.77
CA GLN A 180 -15.63 16.31 -6.49
C GLN A 180 -14.25 15.78 -6.05
N ILE A 181 -13.99 14.49 -6.20
CA ILE A 181 -12.68 13.90 -5.89
C ILE A 181 -11.62 14.41 -6.87
N TYR A 182 -11.94 14.54 -8.16
CA TYR A 182 -11.05 15.07 -9.18
C TYR A 182 -10.63 16.52 -8.86
N LEU A 183 -11.59 17.41 -8.57
CA LEU A 183 -11.30 18.79 -8.18
C LEU A 183 -10.48 18.87 -6.89
N ALA A 184 -10.78 18.01 -5.91
CA ALA A 184 -10.00 17.92 -4.68
C ALA A 184 -8.55 17.49 -4.96
N THR A 185 -8.37 16.53 -5.88
CA THR A 185 -7.08 15.99 -6.31
C THR A 185 -6.25 17.06 -7.02
N ILE A 186 -6.83 17.81 -7.96
CA ILE A 186 -6.15 18.96 -8.59
C ILE A 186 -5.68 19.95 -7.53
N ASN A 187 -6.56 20.31 -6.58
CA ASN A 187 -6.22 21.25 -5.52
C ASN A 187 -5.20 20.69 -4.51
N ALA A 188 -5.07 19.37 -4.36
CA ALA A 188 -4.02 18.78 -3.55
C ALA A 188 -2.68 18.72 -4.29
N ASN A 189 -2.70 18.48 -5.61
CA ASN A 189 -1.51 18.47 -6.44
C ASN A 189 -0.80 19.83 -6.42
N THR A 190 -1.52 20.96 -6.31
CA THR A 190 -0.90 22.29 -6.11
C THR A 190 -0.06 22.38 -4.84
N ARG A 191 -0.34 21.55 -3.83
CA ARG A 191 0.39 21.48 -2.55
C ARG A 191 1.41 20.34 -2.49
N TRP A 192 1.33 19.38 -3.41
CA TRP A 192 2.29 18.29 -3.54
C TRP A 192 3.48 18.66 -4.42
N GLN A 193 3.66 19.96 -4.70
CA GLN A 193 4.86 20.48 -5.36
C GLN A 193 6.11 20.15 -4.53
N GLY A 194 6.97 19.31 -5.09
CA GLY A 194 8.22 18.89 -4.48
C GLY A 194 8.43 17.38 -4.47
N THR A 195 9.66 16.99 -4.16
CA THR A 195 10.05 15.58 -4.06
C THR A 195 9.75 15.03 -2.67
N MET A 196 9.54 13.72 -2.57
CA MET A 196 9.45 13.07 -1.28
C MET A 196 10.69 13.34 -0.40
N PHE A 197 10.48 13.43 0.90
CA PHE A 197 11.57 13.64 1.85
C PHE A 197 12.59 12.50 1.75
N GLY A 198 13.87 12.84 1.60
CA GLY A 198 14.96 11.86 1.46
C GLY A 198 14.98 11.13 0.12
N TRP A 199 14.28 11.65 -0.92
CA TRP A 199 14.16 10.97 -2.21
C TRP A 199 15.52 10.72 -2.89
N THR A 200 16.50 11.61 -2.75
CA THR A 200 17.83 11.42 -3.35
C THR A 200 18.46 10.09 -2.95
N THR A 201 18.43 9.75 -1.65
CA THR A 201 18.96 8.47 -1.14
C THR A 201 18.16 7.29 -1.69
N VAL A 202 16.83 7.40 -1.66
CA VAL A 202 15.92 6.35 -2.15
C VAL A 202 16.13 6.10 -3.63
N ARG A 203 16.27 7.16 -4.44
CA ARG A 203 16.52 7.08 -5.88
C ARG A 203 17.81 6.34 -6.15
N THR A 204 18.92 6.68 -5.48
CA THR A 204 20.19 5.97 -5.64
C THR A 204 20.05 4.47 -5.37
N GLU A 205 19.38 4.10 -4.27
CA GLU A 205 19.19 2.69 -3.92
C GLU A 205 18.25 1.95 -4.89
N LEU A 206 17.19 2.61 -5.36
CA LEU A 206 16.31 2.06 -6.39
C LEU A 206 17.05 1.90 -7.72
N THR A 207 17.88 2.87 -8.13
CA THR A 207 18.72 2.78 -9.33
C THR A 207 19.73 1.64 -9.22
N LEU A 208 20.34 1.42 -8.05
CA LEU A 208 21.24 0.29 -7.83
C LEU A 208 20.50 -1.06 -7.91
N LYS A 209 19.30 -1.16 -7.31
CA LYS A 209 18.51 -2.40 -7.30
C LYS A 209 17.87 -2.72 -8.64
N TYR A 210 17.46 -1.70 -9.40
CA TYR A 210 16.69 -1.82 -10.64
C TYR A 210 17.40 -1.17 -11.83
N ALA A 211 18.73 -1.27 -11.89
CA ALA A 211 19.56 -0.62 -12.90
C ALA A 211 19.10 -0.91 -14.34
N ASP A 212 18.69 -2.15 -14.61
CA ASP A 212 18.24 -2.61 -15.94
C ASP A 212 16.83 -2.13 -16.34
N ARG A 213 16.10 -1.51 -15.40
CA ARG A 213 14.70 -1.08 -15.57
C ARG A 213 14.52 0.43 -15.50
N LEU A 214 15.31 1.13 -14.69
CA LEU A 214 15.20 2.58 -14.51
C LEU A 214 15.95 3.42 -15.56
N ASN A 215 16.86 2.82 -16.31
CA ASN A 215 17.70 3.51 -17.31
C ASN A 215 17.24 3.24 -18.76
N LYS A 216 16.04 2.69 -18.95
CA LYS A 216 15.40 2.48 -20.26
C LYS A 216 14.38 3.58 -20.51
#